data_AF-A0A933Y2V0-F1
#
_entry.id   AF-A0A933Y2V0-F1
#
_cell.length_a   1.000
_cell.length_b   1.000
_cell.length_c   1.000
_cell.angle_alpha   90.00
_cell.angle_beta   90.00
_cell.angle_gamma   90.00
#
_symmetry.space_group_name_H-M   'P 1'
#
loop_
_entity.id
_entity.type
_entity.pdbx_description
1 polymer ?
#
loop_
_entity_poly.entity_id
_entity_poly.type
_entity_poly.pdbx_seq_one_letter_code
_entity_poly.pdbx_strand_id
1 'polypeptide(L)'
;MDQSAHAGFGSVAAGAARTSTRLFPRLPLALASALGLLVLVPPIAGQPRLVATFIGVALGLVAWTAWLHFSAKRAGRPLAVELARPLKSHYVQGCVQISIYAYWGWYWPKVYDAVPLILGQMLFLFAFDGLLTLSRGRNWRLGLGPVPVILSTNLFLWFKDDWFAFQFAMIASCALAKEFIRWERDGKNTHIFNPSAFGLSICSVILISTGTTHLTWGIEVANTLGWAPHMYVWIFVVGLVVQYLFSVTLMTVSAVAVLYVGNLIYTQTTGVYHFVDTNIPIAIFLGLHLLVTDPATSPKTTLGRVIFGGLYGGANFVLFTWLGHLGLPDFYDKLLPVPLLNLSVRALDAFARLDIVERFTRFEHRFQPRRTNLVYMGAWSALFGTMIATGFVEAPHPGGTVAFWRDAYEQGKPAAGRNWMKMVGSRADVGDAAACNQLGMIYLEGEIVPQNRGAAAHYFARACELGNPRGCENVARQFLTWGEAISPQAVQRAFDQLEQRPLRGQAARAGALVGRAYELGHGRPQDRGRAWSCYVESARLGELDGAKGLVRLWLGGSQSSEELALAAPLLERALDADSAYLLARLLRAGAGVPADEARAAALLERACGLGVSEACAELTANATAAK
;
A
#
# COMPACT_ATOMS: atom_id res chain seq x y z
N MET A 1 -17.38 -30.05 65.72
CA MET A 1 -16.93 -29.11 66.76
C MET A 1 -16.24 -27.96 66.06
N ASP A 2 -17.00 -26.87 65.99
CA ASP A 2 -16.62 -25.46 66.17
C ASP A 2 -15.22 -24.90 65.82
N GLN A 3 -15.31 -23.68 65.27
CA GLN A 3 -14.36 -22.55 65.29
C GLN A 3 -13.14 -22.58 64.34
N SER A 4 -12.67 -21.50 63.71
CA SER A 4 -13.17 -20.18 63.26
C SER A 4 -11.90 -19.38 62.94
N ALA A 5 -11.69 -18.97 61.68
CA ALA A 5 -10.76 -17.87 61.36
C ALA A 5 -11.03 -17.35 59.93
N HIS A 6 -12.25 -16.87 59.69
CA HIS A 6 -12.55 -15.97 58.58
C HIS A 6 -12.64 -14.55 59.14
N ALA A 7 -11.60 -13.75 58.94
CA ALA A 7 -11.65 -12.30 59.10
C ALA A 7 -10.66 -11.65 58.13
N GLY A 8 -11.13 -10.66 57.36
CA GLY A 8 -10.24 -9.61 56.86
C GLY A 8 -10.10 -9.40 55.36
N PHE A 9 -11.14 -9.61 54.54
CA PHE A 9 -11.31 -8.77 53.34
C PHE A 9 -12.75 -8.29 53.31
N GLY A 10 -12.93 -7.03 53.70
CA GLY A 10 -14.20 -6.35 53.64
C GLY A 10 -14.83 -6.56 52.26
N SER A 11 -16.07 -7.04 52.27
CA SER A 11 -16.96 -6.94 51.14
C SER A 11 -17.05 -5.46 50.76
N VAL A 12 -16.26 -5.06 49.76
CA VAL A 12 -16.49 -3.79 49.07
C VAL A 12 -17.87 -3.93 48.48
N ALA A 13 -18.85 -3.28 49.12
CA ALA A 13 -20.21 -3.19 48.63
C ALA A 13 -20.16 -2.85 47.14
N ALA A 14 -20.70 -3.76 46.31
CA ALA A 14 -20.85 -3.55 44.89
C ALA A 14 -21.81 -2.37 44.69
N GLY A 15 -21.26 -1.14 44.67
CA GLY A 15 -22.05 0.06 44.46
C GLY A 15 -22.79 -0.03 43.13
N ALA A 16 -24.11 -0.16 43.21
CA ALA A 16 -25.02 -0.43 42.09
C ALA A 16 -24.79 0.53 40.91
N ALA A 17 -24.80 -0.01 39.69
CA ALA A 17 -24.77 0.80 38.48
C ALA A 17 -25.98 1.76 38.48
N ARG A 18 -25.72 3.05 38.26
CA ARG A 18 -26.80 4.07 38.27
C ARG A 18 -27.59 3.95 36.98
N THR A 19 -28.82 3.44 37.10
CA THR A 19 -29.78 3.33 36.01
C THR A 19 -30.65 4.58 35.97
N SER A 20 -30.78 5.21 34.80
CA SER A 20 -31.57 6.43 34.62
C SER A 20 -32.45 6.33 33.38
N THR A 21 -33.75 6.54 33.56
CA THR A 21 -34.74 6.67 32.48
C THR A 21 -34.77 8.09 31.91
N ARG A 22 -34.29 9.09 32.65
CA ARG A 22 -34.27 10.51 32.22
C ARG A 22 -33.29 10.78 31.08
N LEU A 23 -32.30 9.92 30.90
CA LEU A 23 -31.31 10.04 29.83
C LEU A 23 -31.91 9.69 28.47
N PHE A 24 -32.99 8.91 28.40
CA PHE A 24 -33.71 8.67 27.15
C PHE A 24 -34.94 9.59 27.06
N PRO A 25 -35.21 10.24 25.90
CA PRO A 25 -34.50 10.20 24.62
C PRO A 25 -33.38 11.24 24.47
N ARG A 26 -33.04 11.99 25.53
CA ARG A 26 -32.12 13.14 25.46
C ARG A 26 -30.71 12.80 24.97
N LEU A 27 -30.13 11.72 25.48
CA LEU A 27 -28.77 11.29 25.15
C LEU A 27 -28.61 10.91 23.67
N PRO A 28 -29.43 10.02 23.07
CA PRO A 28 -29.26 9.69 21.66
C PRO A 28 -29.56 10.88 20.74
N LEU A 29 -30.50 11.77 21.11
CA LEU A 29 -30.73 13.02 20.38
C LEU A 29 -29.54 13.97 20.47
N ALA A 30 -28.90 14.08 21.63
CA ALA A 30 -27.69 14.90 21.81
C ALA A 30 -26.52 14.37 20.96
N LEU A 31 -26.32 13.05 20.93
CA LEU A 31 -25.28 12.43 20.09
C LEU A 31 -25.56 12.61 18.60
N ALA A 32 -26.81 12.44 18.16
CA ALA A 32 -27.20 12.66 16.77
C ALA A 32 -27.08 14.14 16.37
N SER A 33 -27.43 15.07 17.27
CA SER A 33 -27.27 16.50 17.03
C SER A 33 -25.80 16.90 16.96
N ALA A 34 -24.96 16.37 17.85
CA ALA A 34 -23.52 16.58 17.81
C ALA A 34 -22.91 16.03 16.50
N LEU A 35 -23.36 14.85 16.04
CA LEU A 35 -22.96 14.29 14.76
C LEU A 35 -23.36 15.21 13.60
N GLY A 36 -24.58 15.74 13.61
CA GLY A 36 -25.06 16.69 12.61
C GLY A 36 -24.29 18.01 12.62
N LEU A 37 -23.86 18.51 13.79
CA LEU A 37 -23.07 19.74 13.91
C LEU A 37 -21.64 19.61 13.36
N LEU A 38 -21.10 18.38 13.24
CA LEU A 38 -19.77 18.18 12.66
C LEU A 38 -19.69 18.61 11.18
N VAL A 39 -20.82 18.77 10.49
CA VAL A 39 -20.82 19.30 9.11
C VAL A 39 -20.31 20.73 9.00
N LEU A 40 -20.23 21.45 10.12
CA LEU A 40 -19.67 22.80 10.18
C LEU A 40 -18.14 22.81 10.27
N VAL A 41 -17.51 21.66 10.49
CA VAL A 41 -16.06 21.52 10.64
C VAL A 41 -15.40 21.50 9.25
N PRO A 42 -14.34 22.30 8.97
CA PRO A 42 -13.88 22.54 7.59
C PRO A 42 -13.59 21.30 6.74
N PRO A 43 -12.94 20.23 7.26
CA PRO A 43 -12.75 18.98 6.53
C PRO A 43 -14.04 18.34 5.99
N ILE A 44 -15.17 18.50 6.69
CA ILE A 44 -16.47 17.95 6.29
C ILE A 44 -17.25 18.99 5.46
N ALA A 45 -17.26 20.26 5.89
CA ALA A 45 -18.02 21.34 5.27
C ALA A 45 -17.65 21.56 3.79
N GLY A 46 -16.38 21.36 3.42
CA GLY A 46 -15.89 21.52 2.06
C GLY A 46 -16.32 20.43 1.08
N GLN A 47 -17.01 19.37 1.55
CA GLN A 47 -17.29 18.18 0.75
C GLN A 47 -18.79 17.81 0.76
N PRO A 48 -19.53 18.08 -0.33
CA PRO A 48 -20.99 17.92 -0.35
C PRO A 48 -21.47 16.50 0.00
N ARG A 49 -20.75 15.47 -0.44
CA ARG A 49 -21.09 14.06 -0.14
C ARG A 49 -20.87 13.69 1.33
N LEU A 50 -19.81 14.18 1.96
CA LEU A 50 -19.60 14.02 3.40
C LEU A 50 -20.70 14.71 4.19
N VAL A 51 -21.04 15.97 3.85
CA VAL A 51 -22.14 16.71 4.49
C VAL A 51 -23.45 15.91 4.40
N ALA A 52 -23.82 15.43 3.21
CA ALA A 52 -25.02 14.63 3.01
C ALA A 52 -25.01 13.33 3.83
N THR A 53 -23.85 12.66 3.90
CA THR A 53 -23.68 11.43 4.69
C THR A 53 -23.91 11.70 6.17
N PHE A 54 -23.26 12.70 6.75
CA PHE A 54 -23.39 13.02 8.18
C PHE A 54 -24.80 13.47 8.55
N ILE A 55 -25.43 14.31 7.72
CA ILE A 55 -26.83 14.74 7.92
C ILE A 55 -27.76 13.52 7.83
N GLY A 56 -27.61 12.68 6.80
CA GLY A 56 -28.44 11.50 6.59
C GLY A 56 -28.36 10.53 7.78
N VAL A 57 -27.16 10.26 8.27
CA VAL A 57 -26.93 9.39 9.44
C VAL A 57 -27.51 10.02 10.72
N ALA A 58 -27.30 11.32 10.94
CA ALA A 58 -27.86 12.03 12.09
C ALA A 58 -29.40 11.99 12.09
N LEU A 59 -30.03 12.27 10.94
CA LEU A 59 -31.49 12.19 10.78
C LEU A 59 -32.00 10.76 10.98
N GLY A 60 -31.28 9.75 10.49
CA GLY A 60 -31.59 8.34 10.73
C GLY A 60 -31.59 7.98 12.21
N LEU A 61 -30.59 8.44 12.98
CA LEU A 61 -30.53 8.23 14.43
C LEU A 61 -31.66 8.96 15.17
N VAL A 62 -32.02 10.18 14.75
CA VAL A 62 -33.17 10.93 15.29
C VAL A 62 -34.47 10.17 15.02
N ALA A 63 -34.68 9.71 13.79
CA ALA A 63 -35.86 8.94 13.40
C ALA A 63 -35.97 7.62 14.19
N TRP A 64 -34.87 6.88 14.35
CA TRP A 64 -34.84 5.66 15.16
C TRP A 64 -35.15 5.96 16.64
N THR A 65 -34.58 7.04 17.19
CA THR A 65 -34.88 7.47 18.56
C THR A 65 -36.36 7.79 18.75
N ALA A 66 -36.96 8.55 17.82
CA ALA A 66 -38.37 8.90 17.85
C ALA A 66 -39.25 7.64 17.77
N TRP A 67 -38.96 6.75 16.82
CA TRP A 67 -39.66 5.47 16.68
C TRP A 67 -39.59 4.64 17.97
N LEU A 68 -38.41 4.49 18.57
CA LEU A 68 -38.25 3.76 19.82
C LEU A 68 -39.02 4.40 20.98
N HIS A 69 -39.00 5.72 21.07
CA HIS A 69 -39.73 6.46 22.11
C HIS A 69 -41.24 6.19 22.03
N PHE A 70 -41.82 6.31 20.83
CA PHE A 70 -43.26 6.08 20.64
C PHE A 70 -43.62 4.60 20.79
N SER A 71 -42.82 3.69 20.24
CA SER A 71 -43.03 2.25 20.35
C SER A 71 -42.97 1.77 21.80
N ALA A 72 -41.96 2.20 22.57
CA ALA A 72 -41.83 1.83 23.98
C ALA A 72 -42.93 2.44 24.85
N LYS A 73 -43.37 3.69 24.55
CA LYS A 73 -44.50 4.32 25.24
C LYS A 73 -45.80 3.55 25.01
N ARG A 74 -46.07 3.09 23.78
CA ARG A 74 -47.24 2.24 23.47
C ARG A 74 -47.18 0.89 24.19
N ALA A 75 -45.99 0.31 24.30
CA ALA A 75 -45.78 -0.98 24.97
C ALA A 75 -45.65 -0.89 26.50
N GLY A 76 -45.72 0.32 27.10
CA GLY A 76 -45.52 0.51 28.54
C GLY A 76 -44.12 0.12 29.04
N ARG A 77 -43.12 0.03 28.15
CA ARG A 77 -41.77 -0.46 28.49
C ARG A 77 -40.85 0.72 28.83
N PRO A 78 -40.26 0.78 30.04
CA PRO A 78 -39.29 1.81 30.36
C PRO A 78 -38.00 1.62 29.55
N LEU A 79 -37.52 2.68 28.91
CA LEU A 79 -36.21 2.73 28.28
C LEU A 79 -35.22 3.36 29.25
N ALA A 80 -34.17 2.62 29.60
CA ALA A 80 -33.22 3.05 30.62
C ALA A 80 -31.78 2.97 30.13
N VAL A 81 -30.98 3.93 30.58
CA VAL A 81 -29.54 3.98 30.38
C VAL A 81 -28.85 3.64 31.70
N GLU A 82 -27.99 2.64 31.67
CA GLU A 82 -27.14 2.20 32.78
C GLU A 82 -25.75 2.78 32.61
N LEU A 83 -25.31 3.64 33.53
CA LEU A 83 -23.94 4.15 33.55
C LEU A 83 -23.01 3.03 34.04
N ALA A 84 -22.29 2.42 33.09
CA ALA A 84 -21.35 1.36 33.39
C ALA A 84 -20.04 1.95 33.95
N ARG A 85 -19.43 1.25 34.91
CA ARG A 85 -18.07 1.62 35.36
C ARG A 85 -17.08 1.39 34.22
N PRO A 86 -16.07 2.26 34.03
CA PRO A 86 -15.04 2.05 33.02
C PRO A 86 -14.35 0.69 33.25
N LEU A 87 -14.42 -0.20 32.25
CA LEU A 87 -13.63 -1.43 32.28
C LEU A 87 -12.17 -1.08 32.00
N LYS A 88 -11.25 -1.69 32.76
CA LYS A 88 -9.80 -1.51 32.58
C LYS A 88 -9.33 -1.81 31.15
N SER A 89 -9.93 -2.80 30.51
CA SER A 89 -9.65 -3.14 29.12
C SER A 89 -9.88 -1.98 28.16
N HIS A 90 -11.02 -1.29 28.26
CA HIS A 90 -11.41 -0.31 27.25
C HIS A 90 -10.58 0.97 27.31
N TYR A 91 -10.32 1.51 28.51
CA TYR A 91 -9.55 2.76 28.61
C TYR A 91 -8.06 2.52 28.32
N VAL A 92 -7.48 1.38 28.74
CA VAL A 92 -6.07 1.08 28.47
C VAL A 92 -5.84 0.91 26.97
N GLN A 93 -6.71 0.15 26.28
CA GLN A 93 -6.64 0.02 24.83
C GLN A 93 -6.79 1.37 24.14
N GLY A 94 -7.76 2.19 24.57
CA GLY A 94 -7.94 3.54 24.05
C GLY A 94 -6.69 4.41 24.22
N CYS A 95 -6.07 4.43 25.40
CA CYS A 95 -4.83 5.17 25.65
C CYS A 95 -3.68 4.70 24.76
N VAL A 96 -3.50 3.38 24.61
CA VAL A 96 -2.45 2.81 23.76
C VAL A 96 -2.69 3.20 22.29
N GLN A 97 -3.91 3.08 21.79
CA GLN A 97 -4.24 3.47 20.43
C GLN A 97 -4.07 4.97 20.20
N ILE A 98 -4.52 5.82 21.12
CA ILE A 98 -4.32 7.27 21.05
C ILE A 98 -2.82 7.61 21.00
N SER A 99 -1.98 6.91 21.76
CA SER A 99 -0.52 7.12 21.70
C SER A 99 0.08 6.74 20.34
N ILE A 100 -0.47 5.71 19.68
CA ILE A 100 -0.07 5.30 18.32
C ILE A 100 -0.51 6.37 17.31
N TYR A 101 -1.75 6.87 17.40
CA TYR A 101 -2.23 7.96 16.56
C TYR A 101 -1.43 9.25 16.73
N ALA A 102 -1.09 9.61 17.97
CA ALA A 102 -0.30 10.81 18.24
C ALA A 102 1.09 10.72 17.60
N TYR A 103 1.75 9.56 17.73
CA TYR A 103 3.08 9.35 17.17
C TYR A 103 3.05 9.25 15.63
N TRP A 104 2.14 8.44 15.08
CA TRP A 104 1.97 8.28 13.64
C TRP A 104 1.55 9.58 12.96
N GLY A 105 0.61 10.31 13.55
CA GLY A 105 0.10 11.57 12.99
C GLY A 105 1.14 12.68 12.91
N TRP A 106 2.18 12.62 13.74
CA TRP A 106 3.32 13.53 13.65
C TRP A 106 4.06 13.40 12.32
N TYR A 107 4.16 12.18 11.78
CA TYR A 107 4.85 11.86 10.53
C TYR A 107 3.90 11.75 9.33
N TRP A 108 2.60 11.56 9.58
CA TRP A 108 1.57 11.56 8.55
C TRP A 108 0.39 12.45 8.97
N PRO A 109 0.43 13.77 8.65
CA PRO A 109 -0.57 14.74 9.10
C PRO A 109 -2.02 14.41 8.71
N LYS A 110 -2.23 13.56 7.69
CA LYS A 110 -3.54 13.03 7.30
C LYS A 110 -4.29 12.35 8.45
N VAL A 111 -3.58 11.82 9.43
CA VAL A 111 -4.18 11.30 10.68
C VAL A 111 -4.97 12.38 11.41
N TYR A 112 -4.44 13.62 11.47
CA TYR A 112 -5.11 14.73 12.13
C TYR A 112 -6.27 15.28 11.31
N ASP A 113 -6.15 15.30 9.98
CA ASP A 113 -7.27 15.62 9.07
C ASP A 113 -8.48 14.69 9.30
N ALA A 114 -8.23 13.43 9.67
CA ALA A 114 -9.25 12.43 9.93
C ALA A 114 -9.92 12.54 11.32
N VAL A 115 -9.41 13.37 12.25
CA VAL A 115 -9.94 13.46 13.62
C VAL A 115 -11.44 13.80 13.68
N PRO A 116 -11.97 14.79 12.92
CA PRO A 116 -13.41 15.06 12.90
C PRO A 116 -14.23 13.86 12.38
N LEU A 117 -13.70 13.12 11.42
CA LEU A 117 -14.33 11.93 10.86
C LEU A 117 -14.37 10.79 11.88
N ILE A 118 -13.26 10.56 12.61
CA ILE A 118 -13.17 9.60 13.71
C ILE A 118 -14.12 9.97 14.85
N LEU A 119 -14.25 11.27 15.17
CA LEU A 119 -15.21 11.74 16.18
C LEU A 119 -16.65 11.49 15.73
N GLY A 120 -16.97 11.70 14.45
CA GLY A 120 -18.28 11.36 13.88
C GLY A 120 -18.60 9.87 14.00
N GLN A 121 -17.63 9.01 13.66
CA GLN A 121 -17.72 7.57 13.85
C GLN A 121 -17.98 7.18 15.32
N MET A 122 -17.32 7.87 16.25
CA MET A 122 -17.49 7.69 17.70
C MET A 122 -18.92 8.02 18.13
N LEU A 123 -19.40 9.24 17.81
CA LEU A 123 -20.75 9.70 18.15
C LEU A 123 -21.81 8.76 17.58
N PHE A 124 -21.62 8.33 16.32
CA PHE A 124 -22.48 7.37 15.67
C PHE A 124 -22.50 6.03 16.42
N LEU A 125 -21.36 5.41 16.72
CA LEU A 125 -21.33 4.11 17.37
C LEU A 125 -21.95 4.15 18.77
N PHE A 126 -21.71 5.20 19.54
CA PHE A 126 -22.35 5.39 20.84
C PHE A 126 -23.88 5.41 20.72
N ALA A 127 -24.41 6.20 19.77
CA ALA A 127 -25.86 6.27 19.55
C ALA A 127 -26.42 4.96 19.00
N PHE A 128 -25.76 4.37 18.00
CA PHE A 128 -26.19 3.16 17.32
C PHE A 128 -26.22 1.93 18.25
N ASP A 129 -25.14 1.67 19.00
CA ASP A 129 -25.07 0.56 19.98
C ASP A 129 -26.15 0.73 21.08
N GLY A 130 -26.39 1.98 21.51
CA GLY A 130 -27.43 2.32 22.47
C GLY A 130 -28.85 2.08 21.96
N LEU A 131 -29.17 2.59 20.77
CA LEU A 131 -30.48 2.39 20.15
C LEU A 131 -30.72 0.92 19.79
N LEU A 132 -29.67 0.20 19.37
CA LEU A 132 -29.76 -1.22 19.09
C LEU A 132 -30.07 -2.04 20.34
N THR A 133 -29.36 -1.80 21.44
CA THR A 133 -29.60 -2.51 22.72
C THR A 133 -30.98 -2.22 23.29
N LEU A 134 -31.42 -0.96 23.23
CA LEU A 134 -32.78 -0.55 23.64
C LEU A 134 -33.85 -1.18 22.75
N SER A 135 -33.64 -1.27 21.44
CA SER A 135 -34.56 -1.96 20.52
C SER A 135 -34.77 -3.41 20.92
N ARG A 136 -33.72 -4.07 21.41
CA ARG A 136 -33.76 -5.44 21.92
C ARG A 136 -34.36 -5.60 23.32
N GLY A 137 -34.86 -4.51 23.93
CA GLY A 137 -35.47 -4.53 25.27
C GLY A 137 -34.47 -4.67 26.41
N ARG A 138 -33.20 -4.39 26.17
CA ARG A 138 -32.16 -4.34 27.20
C ARG A 138 -31.88 -2.88 27.57
N ASN A 139 -31.35 -2.66 28.78
CA ASN A 139 -30.88 -1.34 29.18
C ASN A 139 -29.62 -0.97 28.37
N TRP A 140 -29.54 0.27 27.91
CA TRP A 140 -28.34 0.77 27.25
C TRP A 140 -27.23 0.96 28.28
N ARG A 141 -26.19 0.13 28.19
CA ARG A 141 -24.98 0.26 29.01
C ARG A 141 -24.03 1.28 28.41
N LEU A 142 -24.03 2.49 28.94
CA LEU A 142 -23.12 3.55 28.52
C LEU A 142 -21.75 3.34 29.16
N GLY A 143 -20.72 3.13 28.35
CA GLY A 143 -19.33 2.97 28.79
C GLY A 143 -18.34 3.16 27.64
N LEU A 144 -17.04 3.03 27.92
CA LEU A 144 -15.97 3.33 26.95
C LEU A 144 -15.74 2.25 25.87
N GLY A 145 -16.59 1.22 25.78
CA GLY A 145 -16.41 0.10 24.83
C GLY A 145 -16.35 0.51 23.34
N PRO A 146 -17.14 1.49 22.87
CA PRO A 146 -17.05 1.99 21.49
C PRO A 146 -15.70 2.60 21.12
N VAL A 147 -14.98 3.19 22.07
CA VAL A 147 -13.73 3.92 21.83
C VAL A 147 -12.66 3.04 21.17
N PRO A 148 -12.24 1.91 21.78
CA PRO A 148 -11.21 1.08 21.18
C PRO A 148 -11.65 0.42 19.87
N VAL A 149 -12.95 0.25 19.63
CA VAL A 149 -13.49 -0.31 18.37
C VAL A 149 -13.31 0.69 17.21
N ILE A 150 -13.65 1.96 17.43
CA ILE A 150 -13.45 3.00 16.40
C ILE A 150 -11.96 3.23 16.16
N LEU A 151 -11.18 3.36 17.23
CA LEU A 151 -9.75 3.60 17.09
C LEU A 151 -9.03 2.42 16.42
N SER A 152 -9.40 1.16 16.69
CA SER A 152 -8.80 0.01 16.02
C SER A 152 -9.23 -0.10 14.56
N THR A 153 -10.51 0.07 14.22
CA THR A 153 -10.95 0.02 12.81
C THR A 153 -10.20 1.04 11.95
N ASN A 154 -10.00 2.24 12.48
CA ASN A 154 -9.25 3.30 11.82
C ASN A 154 -7.71 3.11 11.90
N LEU A 155 -7.17 2.09 12.55
CA LEU A 155 -5.73 1.78 12.43
C LEU A 155 -5.42 0.90 11.22
N PHE A 156 -6.45 0.45 10.48
CA PHE A 156 -6.29 -0.48 9.37
C PHE A 156 -7.00 -0.04 8.08
N LEU A 157 -8.21 0.53 8.16
CA LEU A 157 -8.99 0.82 6.98
C LEU A 157 -9.89 2.05 7.14
N TRP A 158 -9.75 3.02 6.23
CA TRP A 158 -10.64 4.17 6.08
C TRP A 158 -11.25 4.20 4.69
N PHE A 159 -12.54 4.47 4.58
CA PHE A 159 -13.12 4.85 3.30
C PHE A 159 -12.73 6.28 2.92
N LYS A 160 -12.50 6.51 1.62
CA LYS A 160 -12.34 7.85 1.06
C LYS A 160 -13.62 8.65 1.23
N ASP A 161 -13.49 9.97 1.23
CA ASP A 161 -14.56 10.89 1.63
C ASP A 161 -15.86 10.73 0.82
N ASP A 162 -15.74 10.49 -0.49
CA ASP A 162 -16.86 10.21 -1.39
C ASP A 162 -17.68 8.96 -1.01
N TRP A 163 -17.05 8.03 -0.29
CA TRP A 163 -17.55 6.70 0.05
C TRP A 163 -17.69 6.51 1.56
N PHE A 164 -17.60 7.59 2.32
CA PHE A 164 -17.56 7.55 3.77
C PHE A 164 -18.84 7.01 4.42
N ALA A 165 -19.97 6.97 3.69
CA ALA A 165 -21.17 6.26 4.13
C ALA A 165 -20.89 4.78 4.46
N PHE A 166 -19.99 4.12 3.73
CA PHE A 166 -19.57 2.75 4.02
C PHE A 166 -18.73 2.64 5.30
N GLN A 167 -18.09 3.71 5.75
CA GLN A 167 -17.42 3.74 7.07
C GLN A 167 -18.45 3.55 8.19
N PHE A 168 -19.58 4.26 8.13
CA PHE A 168 -20.67 4.08 9.09
C PHE A 168 -21.31 2.69 8.99
N ALA A 169 -21.45 2.14 7.78
CA ALA A 169 -21.93 0.77 7.59
C ALA A 169 -20.99 -0.28 8.20
N MET A 170 -19.68 -0.13 8.00
CA MET A 170 -18.66 -0.98 8.63
C MET A 170 -18.79 -0.94 10.16
N ILE A 171 -18.90 0.25 10.74
CA ILE A 171 -19.06 0.43 12.19
C ILE A 171 -20.36 -0.17 12.70
N ALA A 172 -21.46 0.02 11.98
CA ALA A 172 -22.74 -0.58 12.31
C ALA A 172 -22.62 -2.12 12.32
N SER A 173 -21.89 -2.70 11.38
CA SER A 173 -21.62 -4.15 11.35
C SER A 173 -20.86 -4.63 12.59
N CYS A 174 -19.91 -3.83 13.11
CA CYS A 174 -19.21 -4.14 14.36
C CYS A 174 -20.19 -4.25 15.55
N ALA A 175 -21.12 -3.29 15.67
CA ALA A 175 -22.13 -3.27 16.73
C ALA A 175 -23.14 -4.43 16.58
N LEU A 176 -23.59 -4.69 15.35
CA LEU A 176 -24.50 -5.79 15.04
C LEU A 176 -23.86 -7.14 15.38
N ALA A 177 -22.62 -7.38 14.97
CA ALA A 177 -21.92 -8.63 15.25
C ALA A 177 -21.79 -8.89 16.76
N LYS A 178 -21.40 -7.86 17.52
CA LYS A 178 -21.29 -7.91 18.98
C LYS A 178 -22.62 -8.28 19.65
N GLU A 179 -23.75 -7.77 19.15
CA GLU A 179 -25.05 -7.99 19.78
C GLU A 179 -25.81 -9.23 19.31
N PHE A 180 -25.63 -9.65 18.05
CA PHE A 180 -26.36 -10.79 17.48
C PHE A 180 -25.53 -12.07 17.44
N ILE A 181 -24.21 -11.99 17.29
CA ILE A 181 -23.34 -13.17 17.13
C ILE A 181 -22.65 -13.47 18.45
N ARG A 182 -23.35 -14.24 19.27
CA ARG A 182 -22.95 -14.54 20.65
C ARG A 182 -23.06 -16.03 20.94
N TRP A 183 -22.34 -16.46 21.97
CA TRP A 183 -22.23 -17.85 22.36
C TRP A 183 -22.14 -17.98 23.89
N GLU A 184 -22.52 -19.12 24.46
CA GLU A 184 -22.41 -19.35 25.90
C GLU A 184 -21.03 -19.87 26.30
N ARG A 185 -20.20 -19.05 26.95
CA ARG A 185 -18.84 -19.40 27.37
C ARG A 185 -18.73 -19.19 28.89
N ASP A 186 -18.43 -20.26 29.63
CA ASP A 186 -18.35 -20.27 31.10
C ASP A 186 -19.61 -19.72 31.79
N GLY A 187 -20.79 -20.15 31.34
CA GLY A 187 -22.09 -19.71 31.87
C GLY A 187 -22.43 -18.25 31.58
N LYS A 188 -21.68 -17.58 30.69
CA LYS A 188 -21.95 -16.20 30.25
C LYS A 188 -22.18 -16.14 28.76
N ASN A 189 -23.23 -15.43 28.36
CA ASN A 189 -23.49 -15.12 26.96
C ASN A 189 -22.55 -13.98 26.51
N THR A 190 -21.55 -14.32 25.70
CA THR A 190 -20.47 -13.42 25.25
C THR A 190 -20.42 -13.38 23.72
N HIS A 191 -19.92 -12.28 23.14
CA HIS A 191 -19.71 -12.22 21.69
C HIS A 191 -18.59 -13.16 21.24
N ILE A 192 -18.71 -13.67 20.02
CA ILE A 192 -17.70 -14.56 19.43
C ILE A 192 -16.52 -13.76 18.88
N PHE A 193 -16.84 -12.74 18.07
CA PHE A 193 -15.85 -12.03 17.28
C PHE A 193 -15.37 -10.76 17.97
N ASN A 194 -14.10 -10.41 17.78
CA ASN A 194 -13.67 -9.05 18.07
C ASN A 194 -14.49 -8.10 17.17
N PRO A 195 -15.24 -7.12 17.73
CA PRO A 195 -16.16 -6.31 16.94
C PRO A 195 -15.48 -5.57 15.79
N SER A 196 -14.32 -4.96 16.05
CA SER A 196 -13.57 -4.25 15.01
C SER A 196 -13.01 -5.17 13.94
N ALA A 197 -12.45 -6.32 14.33
CA ALA A 197 -11.89 -7.27 13.37
C ALA A 197 -12.98 -7.82 12.45
N PHE A 198 -14.16 -8.13 12.99
CA PHE A 198 -15.28 -8.63 12.19
C PHE A 198 -15.73 -7.63 11.12
N GLY A 199 -15.93 -6.37 11.50
CA GLY A 199 -16.31 -5.31 10.55
C GLY A 199 -15.25 -5.10 9.47
N LEU A 200 -13.98 -5.08 9.86
CA LEU A 200 -12.85 -4.98 8.94
C LEU A 200 -12.82 -6.16 7.97
N SER A 201 -12.94 -7.40 8.43
CA SER A 201 -12.87 -8.58 7.55
C SER A 201 -14.03 -8.65 6.59
N ILE A 202 -15.27 -8.36 7.02
CA ILE A 202 -16.43 -8.35 6.11
C ILE A 202 -16.24 -7.30 5.03
N CYS A 203 -15.87 -6.08 5.42
CA CYS A 203 -15.65 -5.01 4.44
C CYS A 203 -14.50 -5.35 3.49
N SER A 204 -13.44 -5.97 4.01
CA SER A 204 -12.31 -6.47 3.20
C SER A 204 -12.77 -7.48 2.15
N VAL A 205 -13.58 -8.47 2.53
CA VAL A 205 -14.12 -9.47 1.59
C VAL A 205 -15.00 -8.81 0.51
N ILE A 206 -15.84 -7.84 0.88
CA ILE A 206 -16.68 -7.11 -0.08
C ILE A 206 -15.84 -6.27 -1.04
N LEU A 207 -14.86 -5.53 -0.53
CA LEU A 207 -13.97 -4.69 -1.34
C LEU A 207 -13.15 -5.53 -2.34
N ILE A 208 -12.65 -6.68 -1.88
CA ILE A 208 -11.92 -7.63 -2.72
C ILE A 208 -12.85 -8.22 -3.79
N SER A 209 -14.01 -8.75 -3.40
CA SER A 209 -14.90 -9.46 -4.34
C SER A 209 -15.53 -8.55 -5.40
N THR A 210 -15.66 -7.26 -5.09
CA THR A 210 -16.20 -6.25 -6.02
C THR A 210 -15.12 -5.49 -6.80
N GLY A 211 -13.83 -5.71 -6.52
CA GLY A 211 -12.74 -4.97 -7.17
C GLY A 211 -12.67 -3.49 -6.78
N THR A 212 -13.23 -3.12 -5.63
CA THR A 212 -13.39 -1.71 -5.20
C THR A 212 -12.41 -1.30 -4.09
N THR A 213 -11.29 -1.99 -3.97
CA THR A 213 -10.26 -1.72 -2.92
C THR A 213 -9.74 -0.28 -2.95
N HIS A 214 -9.71 0.35 -4.12
CA HIS A 214 -9.29 1.74 -4.36
C HIS A 214 -10.21 2.80 -3.70
N LEU A 215 -11.39 2.40 -3.22
CA LEU A 215 -12.32 3.27 -2.47
C LEU A 215 -11.84 3.58 -1.05
N THR A 216 -10.75 2.96 -0.61
CA THR A 216 -10.21 3.10 0.74
C THR A 216 -8.81 3.68 0.72
N TRP A 217 -8.37 4.17 1.88
CA TRP A 217 -6.99 4.54 2.18
C TRP A 217 -6.19 3.36 2.76
N GLY A 218 -6.65 2.11 2.62
CA GLY A 218 -6.06 0.96 3.33
C GLY A 218 -4.59 0.70 3.00
N ILE A 219 -4.19 0.92 1.74
CA ILE A 219 -2.81 0.76 1.29
C ILE A 219 -1.93 1.86 1.90
N GLU A 220 -2.40 3.10 1.85
CA GLU A 220 -1.70 4.26 2.40
C GLU A 220 -1.57 4.16 3.91
N VAL A 221 -2.62 3.73 4.61
CA VAL A 221 -2.59 3.45 6.06
C VAL A 221 -1.54 2.39 6.37
N ALA A 222 -1.52 1.27 5.63
CA ALA A 222 -0.55 0.20 5.85
C ALA A 222 0.90 0.65 5.60
N ASN A 223 1.14 1.44 4.55
CA ASN A 223 2.48 1.90 4.17
C ASN A 223 3.00 3.01 5.09
N THR A 224 2.16 3.99 5.43
CA THR A 224 2.56 5.20 6.18
C THR A 224 2.76 4.92 7.66
N LEU A 225 2.19 3.84 8.20
CA LEU A 225 2.43 3.45 9.59
C LEU A 225 3.92 3.19 9.85
N GLY A 226 4.66 2.71 8.85
CA GLY A 226 6.11 2.50 8.92
C GLY A 226 6.97 3.77 8.76
N TRP A 227 6.38 4.93 8.43
CA TRP A 227 7.14 6.17 8.21
C TRP A 227 7.65 6.79 9.51
N ALA A 228 6.93 6.55 10.62
CA ALA A 228 7.37 7.00 11.93
C ALA A 228 8.65 6.23 12.32
N PRO A 229 9.76 6.92 12.63
CA PRO A 229 10.99 6.28 13.09
C PRO A 229 10.70 5.38 14.29
N HIS A 230 11.35 4.22 14.36
CA HIS A 230 11.20 3.31 15.50
C HIS A 230 9.75 2.93 15.87
N MET A 231 8.82 2.92 14.90
CA MET A 231 7.42 2.60 15.17
C MET A 231 7.25 1.17 15.73
N TYR A 232 8.10 0.21 15.33
CA TYR A 232 8.10 -1.13 15.91
C TYR A 232 8.41 -1.09 17.41
N VAL A 233 9.45 -0.36 17.83
CA VAL A 233 9.77 -0.13 19.24
C VAL A 233 8.61 0.55 19.96
N TRP A 234 8.01 1.58 19.36
CA TRP A 234 6.88 2.29 19.97
C TRP A 234 5.71 1.34 20.23
N ILE A 235 5.25 0.61 19.21
CA ILE A 235 4.17 -0.38 19.31
C ILE A 235 4.53 -1.46 20.34
N PHE A 236 5.78 -1.91 20.38
CA PHE A 236 6.23 -2.91 21.34
C PHE A 236 6.14 -2.39 22.79
N VAL A 237 6.66 -1.20 23.08
CA VAL A 237 6.68 -0.62 24.43
C VAL A 237 5.26 -0.36 24.94
N VAL A 238 4.40 0.28 24.14
CA VAL A 238 2.99 0.47 24.53
C VAL A 238 2.24 -0.86 24.60
N GLY A 239 2.64 -1.82 23.77
CA GLY A 239 2.16 -3.20 23.76
C GLY A 239 2.47 -3.97 25.05
N LEU A 240 3.60 -3.70 25.73
CA LEU A 240 3.93 -4.33 27.01
C LEU A 240 2.88 -4.02 28.08
N VAL A 241 2.26 -2.83 28.06
CA VAL A 241 1.16 -2.46 28.98
C VAL A 241 -0.04 -3.39 28.78
N VAL A 242 -0.41 -3.63 27.52
CA VAL A 242 -1.48 -4.53 27.14
C VAL A 242 -1.13 -5.98 27.51
N GLN A 243 0.08 -6.43 27.18
CA GLN A 243 0.57 -7.77 27.50
C GLN A 243 0.56 -8.04 29.01
N TYR A 244 0.94 -7.06 29.82
CA TYR A 244 0.90 -7.16 31.28
C TYR A 244 -0.52 -7.38 31.81
N LEU A 245 -1.49 -6.64 31.26
CA LEU A 245 -2.86 -6.63 31.77
C LEU A 245 -3.74 -7.76 31.21
N PHE A 246 -3.48 -8.25 29.99
CA PHE A 246 -4.31 -9.24 29.29
C PHE A 246 -3.59 -10.56 28.99
N SER A 247 -2.30 -10.67 29.33
CA SER A 247 -1.50 -11.90 29.18
C SER A 247 -1.46 -12.47 27.76
N VAL A 248 -1.37 -11.59 26.76
CA VAL A 248 -1.35 -11.96 25.32
C VAL A 248 0.06 -12.22 24.76
N THR A 249 1.11 -12.13 25.58
CA THR A 249 2.52 -12.24 25.16
C THR A 249 2.84 -13.51 24.36
N LEU A 250 2.29 -14.66 24.74
CA LEU A 250 2.59 -15.90 24.03
C LEU A 250 1.97 -15.95 22.62
N MET A 251 0.88 -15.23 22.41
CA MET A 251 0.27 -15.11 21.09
C MET A 251 1.15 -14.28 20.16
N THR A 252 1.77 -13.21 20.68
CA THR A 252 2.73 -12.39 19.92
C THR A 252 3.99 -13.17 19.58
N VAL A 253 4.56 -13.87 20.56
CA VAL A 253 5.79 -14.65 20.39
C VAL A 253 5.59 -15.75 19.35
N SER A 254 4.52 -16.54 19.44
CA SER A 254 4.31 -17.65 18.51
C SER A 254 3.99 -17.21 17.09
N ALA A 255 3.24 -16.11 16.91
CA ALA A 255 2.99 -15.52 15.60
C ALA A 255 4.29 -15.07 14.93
N VAL A 256 5.14 -14.35 15.66
CA VAL A 256 6.45 -13.87 15.19
C VAL A 256 7.37 -15.04 14.86
N ALA A 257 7.41 -16.08 15.70
CA ALA A 257 8.23 -17.26 15.46
C ALA A 257 7.83 -17.99 14.17
N VAL A 258 6.53 -18.19 13.92
CA VAL A 258 6.04 -18.83 12.69
C VAL A 258 6.40 -18.02 11.46
N LEU A 259 6.24 -16.69 11.52
CA LEU A 259 6.58 -15.80 10.41
C LEU A 259 8.08 -15.77 10.13
N TYR A 260 8.91 -15.74 11.18
CA TYR A 260 10.36 -15.81 11.05
C TYR A 260 10.80 -17.10 10.36
N VAL A 261 10.34 -18.25 10.86
CA VAL A 261 10.69 -19.56 10.29
C VAL A 261 10.17 -19.67 8.86
N GLY A 262 8.94 -19.23 8.59
CA GLY A 262 8.36 -19.21 7.25
C GLY A 262 9.17 -18.35 6.27
N ASN A 263 9.53 -17.12 6.67
CA ASN A 263 10.33 -16.22 5.85
C ASN A 263 11.74 -16.76 5.60
N LEU A 264 12.36 -17.40 6.60
CA LEU A 264 13.67 -18.04 6.45
C LEU A 264 13.63 -19.17 5.41
N ILE A 265 12.65 -20.08 5.54
CA ILE A 265 12.44 -21.18 4.59
C ILE A 265 12.17 -20.62 3.19
N TYR A 266 11.31 -19.62 3.06
CA TYR A 266 10.99 -18.99 1.78
C TYR A 266 12.22 -18.35 1.13
N THR A 267 13.02 -17.62 1.91
CA THR A 267 14.21 -16.94 1.40
C THR A 267 15.27 -17.94 0.95
N GLN A 268 15.49 -19.01 1.71
CA GLN A 268 16.44 -20.07 1.33
C GLN A 268 16.00 -20.84 0.07
N THR A 269 14.70 -21.00 -0.14
CA THR A 269 14.15 -21.77 -1.27
C THR A 269 14.00 -20.93 -2.55
N THR A 270 13.65 -19.66 -2.43
CA THR A 270 13.37 -18.79 -3.60
C THR A 270 14.50 -17.83 -3.94
N GLY A 271 15.40 -17.54 -2.99
CA GLY A 271 16.43 -16.52 -3.11
C GLY A 271 15.90 -15.08 -2.99
N VAL A 272 14.63 -14.90 -2.64
CA VAL A 272 14.00 -13.59 -2.39
C VAL A 272 13.18 -13.61 -1.11
N TYR A 273 12.86 -12.44 -0.57
CA TYR A 273 12.11 -12.33 0.68
C TYR A 273 10.62 -12.55 0.47
N HIS A 274 9.97 -13.15 1.46
CA HIS A 274 8.52 -13.38 1.42
C HIS A 274 7.77 -12.07 1.51
N PHE A 275 8.00 -11.33 2.60
CA PHE A 275 7.51 -9.97 2.76
C PHE A 275 8.47 -8.99 2.06
N VAL A 276 7.91 -8.04 1.30
CA VAL A 276 8.67 -7.25 0.32
C VAL A 276 9.75 -6.41 0.99
N ASP A 277 9.38 -5.57 1.94
CA ASP A 277 10.19 -4.49 2.50
C ASP A 277 10.49 -4.64 4.00
N THR A 278 10.11 -5.77 4.59
CA THR A 278 10.28 -6.05 6.02
C THR A 278 10.39 -7.55 6.24
N ASN A 279 11.03 -7.98 7.33
CA ASN A 279 10.99 -9.38 7.73
C ASN A 279 9.67 -9.78 8.39
N ILE A 280 9.05 -8.85 9.12
CA ILE A 280 7.77 -9.06 9.80
C ILE A 280 6.95 -7.77 9.68
N PRO A 281 5.80 -7.79 9.01
CA PRO A 281 4.96 -6.61 8.87
C PRO A 281 4.55 -5.97 10.21
N ILE A 282 4.70 -4.64 10.30
CA ILE A 282 4.35 -3.85 11.49
C ILE A 282 2.90 -4.05 11.95
N ALA A 283 1.98 -4.26 11.00
CA ALA A 283 0.57 -4.51 11.26
C ALA A 283 0.32 -5.81 12.05
N ILE A 284 1.24 -6.78 12.02
CA ILE A 284 1.15 -8.03 12.80
C ILE A 284 1.37 -7.72 14.28
N PHE A 285 2.40 -6.92 14.59
CA PHE A 285 2.60 -6.42 15.95
C PHE A 285 1.38 -5.60 16.39
N LEU A 286 0.89 -4.68 15.55
CA LEU A 286 -0.27 -3.87 15.86
C LEU A 286 -1.53 -4.72 16.15
N GLY A 287 -1.84 -5.68 15.28
CA GLY A 287 -3.02 -6.54 15.38
C GLY A 287 -3.02 -7.40 16.64
N LEU A 288 -1.89 -7.99 17.00
CA LEU A 288 -1.78 -8.85 18.19
C LEU A 288 -1.89 -8.05 19.50
N HIS A 289 -1.45 -6.79 19.50
CA HIS A 289 -1.59 -5.89 20.66
C HIS A 289 -2.95 -5.21 20.76
N LEU A 290 -3.77 -5.20 19.72
CA LEU A 290 -5.00 -4.40 19.70
C LEU A 290 -6.27 -5.20 19.37
N LEU A 291 -6.22 -6.12 18.40
CA LEU A 291 -7.38 -6.87 17.92
C LEU A 291 -7.58 -8.19 18.66
N VAL A 292 -6.56 -8.72 19.32
CA VAL A 292 -6.59 -10.05 19.95
C VAL A 292 -6.58 -9.99 21.49
N THR A 293 -6.90 -8.84 22.05
CA THR A 293 -6.75 -8.57 23.48
C THR A 293 -8.01 -8.75 24.30
N ASP A 294 -9.15 -8.98 23.65
CA ASP A 294 -10.40 -9.25 24.35
C ASP A 294 -10.41 -10.69 24.90
N PRO A 295 -10.53 -10.88 26.23
CA PRO A 295 -10.62 -12.21 26.83
C PRO A 295 -11.82 -13.03 26.33
N ALA A 296 -12.87 -12.38 25.81
CA ALA A 296 -14.03 -13.05 25.23
C ALA A 296 -13.71 -13.76 23.91
N THR A 297 -12.69 -13.28 23.18
CA THR A 297 -12.40 -13.69 21.79
C THR A 297 -11.01 -14.31 21.63
N SER A 298 -10.34 -14.64 22.74
CA SER A 298 -9.02 -15.26 22.79
C SER A 298 -9.00 -16.51 23.70
N PRO A 299 -8.08 -17.46 23.47
CA PRO A 299 -7.92 -18.63 24.34
C PRO A 299 -7.42 -18.29 25.74
N LYS A 300 -7.85 -19.07 26.72
CA LYS A 300 -7.48 -18.86 28.13
C LYS A 300 -6.25 -19.64 28.55
N THR A 301 -6.02 -20.79 27.94
CA THR A 301 -4.90 -21.67 28.25
C THR A 301 -3.62 -21.19 27.58
N THR A 302 -2.48 -21.46 28.21
CA THR A 302 -1.15 -21.12 27.67
C THR A 302 -0.94 -21.73 26.28
N LEU A 303 -1.18 -23.04 26.15
CA LEU A 303 -1.06 -23.74 24.88
C LEU A 303 -2.05 -23.21 23.83
N GLY A 304 -3.29 -22.93 24.23
CA GLY A 304 -4.28 -22.34 23.33
C GLY A 304 -3.81 -21.00 22.77
N ARG A 305 -3.18 -20.16 23.59
CA ARG A 305 -2.58 -18.87 23.15
C ARG A 305 -1.42 -19.07 22.19
N VAL A 306 -0.53 -20.03 22.45
CA VAL A 306 0.58 -20.37 21.55
C VAL A 306 0.05 -20.83 20.19
N ILE A 307 -0.89 -21.79 20.18
CA ILE A 307 -1.48 -22.31 18.94
C ILE A 307 -2.22 -21.19 18.20
N PHE A 308 -3.02 -20.38 18.89
CA PHE A 308 -3.74 -19.28 18.25
C PHE A 308 -2.80 -18.27 17.60
N GLY A 309 -1.73 -17.86 18.29
CA GLY A 309 -0.74 -16.95 17.71
C GLY A 309 -0.01 -17.58 16.52
N GLY A 310 0.35 -18.86 16.61
CA GLY A 310 0.98 -19.59 15.51
C GLY A 310 0.06 -19.71 14.28
N LEU A 311 -1.22 -20.01 14.50
CA LEU A 311 -2.24 -20.02 13.44
C LEU A 311 -2.43 -18.64 12.82
N TYR A 312 -2.39 -17.57 13.63
CA TYR A 312 -2.42 -16.20 13.10
C TYR A 312 -1.21 -15.91 12.21
N GLY A 313 0.01 -16.21 12.67
CA GLY A 313 1.23 -16.03 11.88
C GLY A 313 1.19 -16.85 10.58
N GLY A 314 0.80 -18.12 10.66
CA GLY A 314 0.68 -19.00 9.50
C GLY A 314 -0.39 -18.53 8.50
N ALA A 315 -1.56 -18.11 9.00
CA ALA A 315 -2.62 -17.58 8.15
C ALA A 315 -2.19 -16.30 7.43
N ASN A 316 -1.49 -15.39 8.10
CA ASN A 316 -0.92 -14.19 7.47
C ASN A 316 0.07 -14.57 6.36
N PHE A 317 0.99 -15.51 6.64
CA PHE A 317 1.98 -15.98 5.67
C PHE A 317 1.32 -16.57 4.40
N VAL A 318 0.30 -17.41 4.59
CA VAL A 318 -0.44 -18.04 3.48
C VAL A 318 -1.27 -17.00 2.71
N LEU A 319 -2.00 -16.14 3.41
CA LEU A 319 -2.85 -15.13 2.77
C LEU A 319 -2.04 -14.09 2.02
N PHE A 320 -0.88 -13.65 2.54
CA PHE A 320 0.02 -12.76 1.83
C PHE A 320 0.39 -13.34 0.47
N THR A 321 0.80 -14.61 0.46
CA THR A 321 1.14 -15.35 -0.75
C THR A 321 -0.06 -15.42 -1.69
N TRP A 322 -1.22 -15.81 -1.17
CA TRP A 322 -2.41 -16.06 -1.97
C TRP A 322 -2.99 -14.78 -2.59
N LEU A 323 -3.13 -13.71 -1.81
CA LEU A 323 -3.53 -12.39 -2.30
C LEU A 323 -2.54 -11.86 -3.34
N GLY A 324 -1.24 -12.05 -3.07
CA GLY A 324 -0.17 -11.75 -4.02
C GLY A 324 -0.40 -12.43 -5.36
N HIS A 325 -0.63 -13.74 -5.40
CA HIS A 325 -0.88 -14.47 -6.66
C HIS A 325 -2.09 -13.94 -7.43
N LEU A 326 -3.16 -13.58 -6.71
CA LEU A 326 -4.39 -13.01 -7.27
C LEU A 326 -4.25 -11.54 -7.71
N GLY A 327 -3.10 -10.89 -7.48
CA GLY A 327 -2.92 -9.47 -7.78
C GLY A 327 -3.75 -8.54 -6.88
N LEU A 328 -4.19 -9.03 -5.72
CA LEU A 328 -4.96 -8.27 -4.75
C LEU A 328 -4.03 -7.55 -3.76
N PRO A 329 -4.48 -6.43 -3.15
CA PRO A 329 -3.69 -5.75 -2.13
C PRO A 329 -3.34 -6.69 -0.98
N ASP A 330 -2.05 -6.78 -0.68
CA ASP A 330 -1.52 -7.74 0.27
C ASP A 330 -1.73 -7.34 1.74
N PHE A 331 -2.16 -6.11 2.05
CA PHE A 331 -2.44 -5.68 3.43
C PHE A 331 -3.67 -6.36 4.05
N TYR A 332 -4.55 -6.97 3.24
CA TYR A 332 -5.75 -7.67 3.73
C TYR A 332 -5.44 -8.98 4.46
N ASP A 333 -4.26 -9.57 4.25
CA ASP A 333 -3.78 -10.78 4.96
C ASP A 333 -3.81 -10.62 6.49
N LYS A 334 -3.69 -9.40 7.00
CA LYS A 334 -3.70 -9.06 8.43
C LYS A 334 -5.12 -8.95 8.99
N LEU A 335 -6.11 -8.69 8.13
CA LEU A 335 -7.50 -8.44 8.51
C LEU A 335 -8.37 -9.69 8.42
N LEU A 336 -8.18 -10.51 7.41
CA LEU A 336 -9.04 -11.67 7.14
C LEU A 336 -8.94 -12.82 8.17
N PRO A 337 -7.78 -13.15 8.78
CA PRO A 337 -7.67 -14.30 9.68
C PRO A 337 -8.46 -14.17 10.98
N VAL A 338 -8.60 -12.97 11.53
CA VAL A 338 -8.97 -12.80 12.94
C VAL A 338 -10.35 -13.39 13.26
N PRO A 339 -11.43 -13.16 12.47
CA PRO A 339 -12.71 -13.79 12.75
C PRO A 339 -12.68 -15.32 12.65
N LEU A 340 -11.94 -15.88 11.70
CA LEU A 340 -11.78 -17.34 11.56
C LEU A 340 -11.10 -17.93 12.80
N LEU A 341 -10.10 -17.23 13.34
CA LEU A 341 -9.44 -17.63 14.57
C LEU A 341 -10.35 -17.45 15.80
N ASN A 342 -11.19 -16.42 15.86
CA ASN A 342 -12.14 -16.27 16.96
C ASN A 342 -13.10 -17.47 17.05
N LEU A 343 -13.50 -18.07 15.91
CA LEU A 343 -14.31 -19.29 15.88
C LEU A 343 -13.59 -20.51 16.46
N SER A 344 -12.25 -20.58 16.36
CA SER A 344 -11.47 -21.73 16.86
C SER A 344 -11.24 -21.71 18.37
N VAL A 345 -11.50 -20.58 19.06
CA VAL A 345 -11.16 -20.39 20.48
C VAL A 345 -11.73 -21.48 21.39
N ARG A 346 -12.98 -21.91 21.19
CA ARG A 346 -13.58 -22.99 22.00
C ARG A 346 -12.92 -24.34 21.76
N ALA A 347 -12.63 -24.66 20.50
CA ALA A 347 -11.97 -25.89 20.15
C ALA A 347 -10.55 -25.93 20.73
N LEU A 348 -9.82 -24.80 20.69
CA LEU A 348 -8.50 -24.67 21.29
C LEU A 348 -8.54 -24.79 22.83
N ASP A 349 -9.51 -24.15 23.48
CA ASP A 349 -9.68 -24.27 24.94
C ASP A 349 -10.06 -25.71 25.33
N ALA A 350 -10.87 -26.42 24.53
CA ALA A 350 -11.22 -27.81 24.77
C ALA A 350 -10.03 -28.76 24.55
N PHE A 351 -9.29 -28.57 23.45
CA PHE A 351 -8.09 -29.33 23.13
C PHE A 351 -7.02 -29.20 24.22
N ALA A 352 -6.83 -27.99 24.74
CA ALA A 352 -5.86 -27.73 25.80
C ALA A 352 -6.21 -28.37 27.16
N ARG A 353 -7.44 -28.90 27.33
CA ARG A 353 -7.89 -29.62 28.53
C ARG A 353 -7.86 -31.15 28.38
N LEU A 354 -7.37 -31.66 27.24
CA LEU A 354 -7.18 -33.10 27.09
C LEU A 354 -6.09 -33.58 28.06
N ASP A 355 -6.33 -34.69 28.77
CA ASP A 355 -5.42 -35.21 29.81
C ASP A 355 -3.97 -35.36 29.33
N ILE A 356 -3.79 -35.81 28.07
CA ILE A 356 -2.47 -36.00 27.48
C ILE A 356 -1.73 -34.68 27.36
N VAL A 357 -2.45 -33.61 27.02
CA VAL A 357 -1.92 -32.25 26.84
C VAL A 357 -1.64 -31.61 28.19
N GLU A 358 -2.58 -31.75 29.14
CA GLU A 358 -2.45 -31.20 30.47
C GLU A 358 -1.22 -31.76 31.20
N ARG A 359 -0.88 -33.04 30.99
CA ARG A 359 0.37 -33.63 31.52
C ARG A 359 1.63 -32.86 31.11
N PHE A 360 1.68 -32.34 29.89
CA PHE A 360 2.83 -31.56 29.40
C PHE A 360 2.83 -30.12 29.94
N THR A 361 1.67 -29.54 30.25
CA THR A 361 1.57 -28.16 30.78
C THR A 361 1.47 -28.10 32.31
N ARG A 362 1.49 -29.25 33.01
CA ARG A 362 1.36 -29.33 34.48
C ARG A 362 2.34 -28.46 35.27
N PHE A 363 3.55 -28.27 34.76
CA PHE A 363 4.56 -27.45 35.42
C PHE A 363 4.14 -25.97 35.54
N GLU A 364 3.27 -25.49 34.65
CA GLU A 364 2.81 -24.09 34.65
C GLU A 364 1.86 -23.79 35.80
N HIS A 365 1.08 -24.78 36.23
CA HIS A 365 0.19 -24.67 37.40
C HIS A 365 0.96 -24.50 38.71
N ARG A 366 2.28 -24.77 38.72
CA ARG A 366 3.14 -24.58 39.89
C ARG A 366 3.43 -23.10 40.18
N PHE A 367 3.20 -22.21 39.22
CA PHE A 367 3.49 -20.78 39.34
C PHE A 367 2.23 -19.93 39.29
N GLN A 368 2.25 -18.79 39.99
CA GLN A 368 1.16 -17.81 39.91
C GLN A 368 1.06 -17.25 38.48
N PRO A 369 -0.13 -17.21 37.85
CA PRO A 369 -0.30 -16.80 36.45
C PRO A 369 0.34 -15.46 36.08
N ARG A 370 0.31 -14.48 37.01
CA ARG A 370 0.95 -13.17 36.81
C ARG A 370 2.47 -13.25 36.73
N ARG A 371 3.10 -14.08 37.56
CA ARG A 371 4.56 -14.27 37.55
C ARG A 371 4.98 -14.98 36.26
N THR A 372 4.23 -15.99 35.85
CA THR A 372 4.47 -16.70 34.59
C THR A 372 4.39 -15.74 33.38
N ASN A 373 3.37 -14.86 33.35
CA ASN A 373 3.26 -13.85 32.31
C ASN A 373 4.47 -12.89 32.27
N LEU A 374 4.97 -12.45 33.44
CA LEU A 374 6.17 -11.60 33.51
C LEU A 374 7.42 -12.32 32.99
N VAL A 375 7.57 -13.62 33.24
CA VAL A 375 8.67 -14.41 32.67
C VAL A 375 8.58 -14.43 31.14
N TYR A 376 7.39 -14.70 30.58
CA TYR A 376 7.19 -14.67 29.13
C TYR A 376 7.45 -13.28 28.55
N MET A 377 7.02 -12.21 29.24
CA MET A 377 7.30 -10.83 28.82
C MET A 377 8.79 -10.51 28.86
N GLY A 378 9.52 -10.97 29.88
CA GLY A 378 10.97 -10.81 29.97
C GLY A 378 11.69 -11.51 28.82
N ALA A 379 11.33 -12.77 28.56
CA ALA A 379 11.87 -13.53 27.43
C ALA A 379 11.54 -12.87 26.08
N TRP A 380 10.31 -12.40 25.90
CA TRP A 380 9.88 -11.68 24.70
C TRP A 380 10.62 -10.36 24.51
N SER A 381 10.84 -9.60 25.60
CA SER A 381 11.61 -8.35 25.56
C SER A 381 13.07 -8.57 25.24
N ALA A 382 13.69 -9.63 25.77
CA ALA A 382 15.04 -10.02 25.41
C ALA A 382 15.13 -10.42 23.92
N LEU A 383 14.18 -11.23 23.44
CA LEU A 383 14.13 -11.62 22.02
C LEU A 383 13.95 -10.41 21.10
N PHE A 384 13.00 -9.53 21.42
CA PHE A 384 12.76 -8.31 20.64
C PHE A 384 13.97 -7.36 20.67
N GLY A 385 14.63 -7.23 21.83
CA GLY A 385 15.88 -6.49 21.96
C GLY A 385 16.99 -7.05 21.05
N THR A 386 17.13 -8.38 21.00
CA THR A 386 18.05 -9.05 20.06
C THR A 386 17.67 -8.76 18.60
N MET A 387 16.38 -8.82 18.25
CA MET A 387 15.91 -8.51 16.90
C MET A 387 16.21 -7.06 16.48
N ILE A 388 16.19 -6.11 17.41
CA ILE A 388 16.62 -4.73 17.15
C ILE A 388 18.13 -4.67 16.99
N ALA A 389 18.88 -5.26 17.93
CA ALA A 389 20.34 -5.20 17.93
C ALA A 389 20.98 -5.83 16.68
N THR A 390 20.34 -6.84 16.10
CA THR A 390 20.78 -7.47 14.84
C THR A 390 20.25 -6.78 13.59
N GLY A 391 19.40 -5.75 13.74
CA GLY A 391 18.75 -5.07 12.62
C GLY A 391 17.59 -5.84 11.98
N PHE A 392 17.18 -6.97 12.56
CA PHE A 392 16.15 -7.84 11.98
C PHE A 392 14.79 -7.14 11.75
N VAL A 393 14.42 -6.16 12.60
CA VAL A 393 13.13 -5.45 12.47
C VAL A 393 13.25 -4.02 11.92
N GLU A 394 14.30 -3.29 12.28
CA GLU A 394 14.40 -1.85 11.98
C GLU A 394 15.49 -1.49 10.96
N ALA A 395 16.43 -2.38 10.65
CA ALA A 395 17.44 -2.05 9.66
C ALA A 395 16.82 -1.99 8.26
N PRO A 396 17.40 -1.19 7.33
CA PRO A 396 16.97 -1.16 5.94
C PRO A 396 16.93 -2.58 5.37
N HIS A 397 15.73 -3.03 5.03
CA HIS A 397 15.54 -4.35 4.45
C HIS A 397 16.04 -4.35 3.00
N PRO A 398 16.80 -5.36 2.54
CA PRO A 398 17.28 -5.37 1.15
C PRO A 398 16.13 -5.33 0.12
N GLY A 399 15.02 -6.02 0.41
CA GLY A 399 13.80 -5.94 -0.39
C GLY A 399 13.05 -4.59 -0.30
N GLY A 400 13.49 -3.66 0.55
CA GLY A 400 13.01 -2.27 0.56
C GLY A 400 13.59 -1.40 -0.57
N THR A 401 14.45 -1.97 -1.43
CA THR A 401 15.11 -1.25 -2.53
C THR A 401 14.59 -1.69 -3.90
N VAL A 402 14.47 -0.74 -4.84
CA VAL A 402 14.11 -1.04 -6.23
C VAL A 402 15.19 -1.89 -6.91
N ALA A 403 16.46 -1.64 -6.59
CA ALA A 403 17.60 -2.35 -7.16
C ALA A 403 17.55 -3.86 -6.86
N PHE A 404 17.28 -4.24 -5.61
CA PHE A 404 17.17 -5.65 -5.23
C PHE A 404 16.17 -6.42 -6.10
N TRP A 405 14.98 -5.87 -6.30
CA TRP A 405 13.93 -6.55 -7.07
C TRP A 405 14.18 -6.56 -8.57
N ARG A 406 14.82 -5.52 -9.13
CA ARG A 406 15.29 -5.53 -10.51
C ARG A 406 16.32 -6.64 -10.72
N ASP A 407 17.34 -6.69 -9.87
CA ASP A 407 18.43 -7.67 -10.01
C ASP A 407 17.90 -9.10 -9.80
N ALA A 408 16.92 -9.28 -8.90
CA ALA A 408 16.22 -10.56 -8.72
C ALA A 408 15.36 -10.94 -9.95
N TYR A 409 14.73 -9.96 -10.61
CA TYR A 409 13.97 -10.20 -11.85
C TYR A 409 14.89 -10.61 -13.00
N GLU A 410 16.03 -9.94 -13.16
CA GLU A 410 17.05 -10.29 -14.16
C GLU A 410 17.63 -11.70 -13.93
N GLN A 411 17.70 -12.14 -12.68
CA GLN A 411 18.10 -13.51 -12.32
C GLN A 411 16.97 -14.56 -12.43
N GLY A 412 15.78 -14.17 -12.91
CA GLY A 412 14.65 -15.07 -13.07
C GLY A 412 14.05 -15.56 -11.75
N LYS A 413 14.22 -14.82 -10.64
CA LYS A 413 13.68 -15.22 -9.33
C LYS A 413 12.15 -15.13 -9.32
N PRO A 414 11.45 -16.05 -8.62
CA PRO A 414 10.00 -16.06 -8.59
C PRO A 414 9.45 -14.79 -7.92
N ALA A 415 8.28 -14.33 -8.37
CA ALA A 415 7.59 -13.12 -7.87
C ALA A 415 8.39 -11.79 -7.97
N ALA A 416 9.64 -11.80 -8.46
CA ALA A 416 10.50 -10.62 -8.48
C ALA A 416 9.95 -9.51 -9.38
N GLY A 417 9.42 -9.83 -10.57
CA GLY A 417 8.83 -8.83 -11.47
C GLY A 417 7.63 -8.10 -10.83
N ARG A 418 6.74 -8.84 -10.15
CA ARG A 418 5.59 -8.25 -9.43
C ARG A 418 6.06 -7.33 -8.31
N ASN A 419 7.01 -7.77 -7.50
CA ASN A 419 7.52 -6.98 -6.38
C ASN A 419 8.34 -5.78 -6.87
N TRP A 420 9.05 -5.91 -7.98
CA TRP A 420 9.73 -4.81 -8.64
C TRP A 420 8.74 -3.73 -9.06
N MET A 421 7.66 -4.13 -9.75
CA MET A 421 6.57 -3.23 -10.13
C MET A 421 5.97 -2.51 -8.91
N LYS A 422 5.70 -3.26 -7.82
CA LYS A 422 5.17 -2.69 -6.57
C LYS A 422 6.11 -1.63 -5.99
N MET A 423 7.41 -1.92 -5.93
CA MET A 423 8.42 -1.02 -5.37
C MET A 423 8.64 0.22 -6.21
N VAL A 424 8.68 0.07 -7.54
CA VAL A 424 8.79 1.21 -8.47
C VAL A 424 7.53 2.09 -8.38
N GLY A 425 6.34 1.49 -8.34
CA GLY A 425 5.07 2.21 -8.18
C GLY A 425 5.04 3.04 -6.89
N SER A 426 5.32 2.42 -5.74
CA SER A 426 5.35 3.11 -4.45
C SER A 426 6.32 4.30 -4.42
N ARG A 427 7.49 4.16 -5.06
CA ARG A 427 8.48 5.25 -5.19
C ARG A 427 7.97 6.37 -6.12
N ALA A 428 7.33 6.01 -7.23
CA ALA A 428 6.74 6.97 -8.15
C ALA A 428 5.61 7.78 -7.48
N ASP A 429 4.79 7.14 -6.64
CA ASP A 429 3.70 7.80 -5.90
C ASP A 429 4.20 8.88 -4.93
N VAL A 430 5.40 8.70 -4.34
CA VAL A 430 6.06 9.71 -3.50
C VAL A 430 6.91 10.71 -4.30
N GLY A 431 6.82 10.71 -5.63
CA GLY A 431 7.46 11.69 -6.50
C GLY A 431 8.93 11.39 -6.84
N ASP A 432 9.37 10.13 -6.75
CA ASP A 432 10.70 9.75 -7.25
C ASP A 432 10.71 9.77 -8.79
N ALA A 433 11.40 10.76 -9.34
CA ALA A 433 11.49 11.00 -10.77
C ALA A 433 12.13 9.82 -11.54
N ALA A 434 13.08 9.11 -10.94
CA ALA A 434 13.70 7.93 -11.56
C ALA A 434 12.76 6.74 -11.55
N ALA A 435 11.99 6.57 -10.47
CA ALA A 435 10.96 5.53 -10.40
C ALA A 435 9.84 5.78 -11.42
N CYS A 436 9.37 7.02 -11.59
CA CYS A 436 8.42 7.35 -12.66
C CYS A 436 8.97 6.96 -14.04
N ASN A 437 10.23 7.28 -14.34
CA ASN A 437 10.84 6.89 -15.60
C ASN A 437 10.91 5.35 -15.76
N GLN A 438 11.30 4.64 -14.70
CA GLN A 438 11.38 3.18 -14.72
C GLN A 438 10.01 2.54 -14.93
N LEU A 439 8.97 3.09 -14.30
CA LEU A 439 7.60 2.62 -14.47
C LEU A 439 7.12 2.80 -15.91
N GLY A 440 7.47 3.93 -16.53
CA GLY A 440 7.20 4.18 -17.94
C GLY A 440 7.85 3.14 -18.85
N MET A 441 9.11 2.75 -18.57
CA MET A 441 9.80 1.70 -19.32
C MET A 441 9.11 0.34 -19.16
N ILE A 442 8.75 -0.05 -17.92
CA ILE A 442 8.06 -1.31 -17.65
C ILE A 442 6.75 -1.43 -18.46
N TYR A 443 5.96 -0.34 -18.54
CA TYR A 443 4.74 -0.31 -19.36
C TYR A 443 5.01 -0.29 -20.86
N LEU A 444 6.12 0.31 -21.31
CA LEU A 444 6.48 0.36 -22.71
C LEU A 444 6.99 -1.00 -23.22
N GLU A 445 7.78 -1.70 -22.41
CA GLU A 445 8.36 -3.02 -22.74
C GLU A 445 7.29 -4.11 -22.76
N GLY A 446 6.42 -4.13 -21.75
CA GLY A 446 5.31 -5.08 -21.71
C GLY A 446 5.67 -6.46 -21.16
N GLU A 447 6.86 -6.63 -20.57
CA GLU A 447 7.35 -7.94 -20.09
C GLU A 447 6.76 -8.35 -18.73
N ILE A 448 6.62 -7.40 -17.81
CA ILE A 448 6.13 -7.62 -16.43
C ILE A 448 4.62 -7.42 -16.35
N VAL A 449 4.12 -6.43 -17.09
CA VAL A 449 2.71 -6.06 -17.20
C VAL A 449 2.39 -5.87 -18.69
N PRO A 450 1.15 -6.04 -19.16
CA PRO A 450 0.82 -5.84 -20.56
C PRO A 450 1.26 -4.46 -21.07
N GLN A 451 1.81 -4.42 -22.29
CA GLN A 451 2.27 -3.17 -22.91
C GLN A 451 1.15 -2.13 -22.91
N ASN A 452 1.44 -0.94 -22.37
CA ASN A 452 0.51 0.17 -22.35
C ASN A 452 1.26 1.48 -22.61
N ARG A 453 1.23 1.92 -23.87
CA ARG A 453 1.91 3.14 -24.32
C ARG A 453 1.35 4.40 -23.66
N GLY A 454 0.06 4.44 -23.34
CA GLY A 454 -0.56 5.57 -22.65
C GLY A 454 -0.09 5.69 -21.21
N ALA A 455 -0.02 4.57 -20.49
CA ALA A 455 0.58 4.55 -19.15
C ALA A 455 2.06 4.92 -19.19
N ALA A 456 2.82 4.40 -20.17
CA ALA A 456 4.22 4.77 -20.36
C ALA A 456 4.40 6.28 -20.57
N ALA A 457 3.62 6.87 -21.49
CA ALA A 457 3.59 8.31 -21.76
C ALA A 457 3.31 9.13 -20.49
N HIS A 458 2.30 8.72 -19.72
CA HIS A 458 1.95 9.38 -18.47
C HIS A 458 3.13 9.40 -17.49
N TYR A 459 3.76 8.26 -17.24
CA TYR A 459 4.86 8.16 -16.29
C TYR A 459 6.16 8.82 -16.78
N PHE A 460 6.46 8.78 -18.08
CA PHE A 460 7.58 9.56 -18.64
C PHE A 460 7.36 11.07 -18.53
N ALA A 461 6.14 11.54 -18.83
CA ALA A 461 5.79 12.96 -18.67
C ALA A 461 5.92 13.40 -17.22
N ARG A 462 5.47 12.57 -16.27
CA ARG A 462 5.64 12.82 -14.84
C ARG A 462 7.10 12.84 -14.41
N ALA A 463 7.90 11.89 -14.90
CA ALA A 463 9.35 11.87 -14.64
C ALA A 463 10.02 13.15 -15.14
N CYS A 464 9.68 13.62 -16.34
CA CYS A 464 10.20 14.86 -16.93
C CYS A 464 9.77 16.10 -16.12
N GLU A 465 8.51 16.16 -15.69
CA GLU A 465 8.00 17.22 -14.81
C GLU A 465 8.78 17.31 -13.50
N LEU A 466 9.18 16.16 -12.94
CA LEU A 466 10.00 16.04 -11.75
C LEU A 466 11.52 16.26 -12.02
N GLY A 467 11.88 16.68 -13.23
CA GLY A 467 13.26 17.03 -13.61
C GLY A 467 14.14 15.84 -14.00
N ASN A 468 13.57 14.66 -14.28
CA ASN A 468 14.34 13.53 -14.78
C ASN A 468 14.66 13.67 -16.28
N PRO A 469 15.94 13.81 -16.68
CA PRO A 469 16.27 14.03 -18.09
C PRO A 469 15.95 12.82 -18.99
N ARG A 470 16.08 11.60 -18.46
CA ARG A 470 15.69 10.38 -19.20
C ARG A 470 14.18 10.33 -19.41
N GLY A 471 13.41 10.83 -18.45
CA GLY A 471 11.97 11.02 -18.60
C GLY A 471 11.64 11.90 -19.81
N CYS A 472 12.32 13.05 -19.95
CA CYS A 472 12.13 13.95 -21.07
C CYS A 472 12.59 13.35 -22.41
N GLU A 473 13.73 12.65 -22.42
CA GLU A 473 14.21 11.91 -23.60
C GLU A 473 13.18 10.86 -24.04
N ASN A 474 12.57 10.14 -23.09
CA ASN A 474 11.56 9.12 -23.35
C ASN A 474 10.24 9.73 -23.85
N VAL A 475 9.82 10.88 -23.31
CA VAL A 475 8.69 11.67 -23.85
C VAL A 475 8.95 12.03 -25.31
N ALA A 476 10.10 12.65 -25.60
CA ALA A 476 10.45 13.08 -26.94
C ALA A 476 10.52 11.88 -27.91
N ARG A 477 11.18 10.79 -27.51
CA ARG A 477 11.30 9.58 -28.34
C ARG A 477 9.94 8.95 -28.62
N GLN A 478 9.10 8.77 -27.60
CA GLN A 478 7.77 8.18 -27.77
C GLN A 478 6.89 9.05 -28.68
N PHE A 479 6.92 10.37 -28.48
CA PHE A 479 6.19 11.32 -29.31
C PHE A 479 6.65 11.29 -30.78
N LEU A 480 7.97 11.31 -31.03
CA LEU A 480 8.51 11.28 -32.40
C LEU A 480 8.32 9.94 -33.12
N THR A 481 8.11 8.84 -32.37
CA THR A 481 7.94 7.50 -32.94
C THR A 481 6.48 7.19 -33.25
N TRP A 482 5.55 7.52 -32.35
CA TRP A 482 4.14 7.12 -32.48
C TRP A 482 3.15 8.28 -32.49
N GLY A 483 3.56 9.51 -32.15
CA GLY A 483 2.69 10.70 -32.19
C GLY A 483 1.53 10.73 -31.19
N GLU A 484 1.30 9.66 -30.41
CA GLU A 484 0.08 9.46 -29.62
C GLU A 484 0.31 9.50 -28.11
N ALA A 485 -0.77 9.81 -27.37
CA ALA A 485 -0.93 9.65 -25.92
C ALA A 485 -0.06 10.55 -24.99
N ILE A 486 0.59 11.58 -25.51
CA ILE A 486 1.31 12.59 -24.69
C ILE A 486 0.66 13.96 -24.89
N SER A 487 0.44 14.71 -23.81
CA SER A 487 -0.15 16.06 -23.91
C SER A 487 0.80 17.04 -24.62
N PRO A 488 0.30 17.99 -25.42
CA PRO A 488 1.15 18.99 -26.10
C PRO A 488 2.05 19.75 -25.12
N GLN A 489 1.55 20.09 -23.94
CA GLN A 489 2.32 20.78 -22.91
C GLN A 489 3.49 19.94 -22.39
N ALA A 490 3.30 18.63 -22.20
CA ALA A 490 4.37 17.73 -21.78
C ALA A 490 5.43 17.59 -22.88
N VAL A 491 5.01 17.53 -24.16
CA VAL A 491 5.92 17.52 -25.31
C VAL A 491 6.74 18.82 -25.36
N GLN A 492 6.10 19.98 -25.26
CA GLN A 492 6.79 21.27 -25.26
C GLN A 492 7.83 21.36 -24.15
N ARG A 493 7.42 21.04 -22.92
CA ARG A 493 8.30 21.02 -21.74
C ARG A 493 9.49 20.07 -21.92
N ALA A 494 9.25 18.87 -22.44
CA ALA A 494 10.33 17.90 -22.65
C ALA A 494 11.37 18.47 -23.62
N PHE A 495 10.96 19.00 -24.77
CA PHE A 495 11.90 19.59 -25.71
C PHE A 495 12.57 20.86 -25.17
N ASP A 496 11.87 21.71 -24.41
CA ASP A 496 12.48 22.89 -23.78
C ASP A 496 13.61 22.49 -22.83
N GLN A 497 13.37 21.48 -21.99
CA GLN A 497 14.38 20.98 -21.06
C GLN A 497 15.55 20.28 -21.77
N LEU A 498 15.27 19.54 -22.85
CA LEU A 498 16.31 18.91 -23.66
C LEU A 498 17.20 19.96 -24.36
N GLU A 499 16.61 21.05 -24.87
CA GLU A 499 17.34 22.16 -25.52
C GLU A 499 18.19 22.98 -24.54
N GLN A 500 17.75 23.15 -23.29
CA GLN A 500 18.48 23.90 -22.28
C GLN A 500 19.66 23.12 -21.68
N ARG A 501 19.71 21.81 -21.87
CA ARG A 501 20.70 20.93 -21.24
C ARG A 501 22.01 20.93 -22.05
N PRO A 502 23.18 21.13 -21.41
CA PRO A 502 24.46 20.96 -22.09
C PRO A 502 24.62 19.54 -22.65
N LEU A 503 24.89 19.42 -23.94
CA LEU A 503 25.09 18.13 -24.60
C LEU A 503 26.49 17.59 -24.27
N ARG A 504 26.55 16.57 -23.40
CA ARG A 504 27.76 15.82 -23.04
C ARG A 504 27.42 14.37 -22.66
N GLY A 505 28.28 13.43 -23.01
CA GLY A 505 28.10 12.01 -22.66
C GLY A 505 26.73 11.47 -23.09
N GLN A 506 25.99 10.82 -22.17
CA GLN A 506 24.66 10.28 -22.45
C GLN A 506 23.62 11.33 -22.91
N ALA A 507 23.86 12.63 -22.63
CA ALA A 507 22.97 13.69 -23.09
C ALA A 507 23.05 13.93 -24.61
N ALA A 508 24.04 13.39 -25.32
CA ALA A 508 24.15 13.52 -26.78
C ALA A 508 22.89 13.05 -27.51
N ARG A 509 22.22 12.00 -27.00
CA ARG A 509 20.92 11.50 -27.50
C ARG A 509 19.83 12.57 -27.55
N ALA A 510 19.83 13.50 -26.59
CA ALA A 510 18.88 14.60 -26.57
C ALA A 510 19.02 15.48 -27.81
N GLY A 511 20.26 15.75 -28.25
CA GLY A 511 20.57 16.51 -29.46
C GLY A 511 19.98 15.86 -30.72
N ALA A 512 20.15 14.54 -30.88
CA ALA A 512 19.55 13.81 -31.99
C ALA A 512 18.01 13.87 -31.99
N LEU A 513 17.37 13.73 -30.82
CA LEU A 513 15.91 13.81 -30.70
C LEU A 513 15.38 15.22 -31.02
N VAL A 514 16.04 16.27 -30.52
CA VAL A 514 15.71 17.67 -30.83
C VAL A 514 15.91 17.95 -32.31
N GLY A 515 17.03 17.49 -32.89
CA GLY A 515 17.30 17.63 -34.32
C GLY A 515 16.21 16.99 -35.18
N ARG A 516 15.76 15.80 -34.80
CA ARG A 516 14.65 15.10 -35.46
C ARG A 516 13.31 15.83 -35.34
N ALA A 517 13.06 16.49 -34.21
CA ALA A 517 11.86 17.31 -34.04
C ALA A 517 11.83 18.51 -35.01
N TYR A 518 12.96 19.22 -35.14
CA TYR A 518 13.11 20.32 -36.11
C TYR A 518 13.11 19.83 -37.57
N GLU A 519 13.64 18.65 -37.86
CA GLU A 519 13.62 18.06 -39.21
C GLU A 519 12.18 17.76 -39.67
N LEU A 520 11.39 17.11 -38.81
CA LEU A 520 10.04 16.65 -39.11
C LEU A 520 8.96 17.73 -38.92
N GLY A 521 9.26 18.81 -38.19
CA GLY A 521 8.23 19.78 -37.79
C GLY A 521 7.26 19.25 -36.72
N HIS A 522 7.64 18.18 -36.01
CA HIS A 522 6.82 17.55 -34.99
C HIS A 522 7.27 18.01 -33.61
N GLY A 523 6.39 18.70 -32.86
CA GLY A 523 6.68 19.22 -31.52
C GLY A 523 7.54 20.49 -31.52
N ARG A 524 8.26 20.77 -32.61
CA ARG A 524 8.93 22.04 -32.92
C ARG A 524 8.61 22.45 -34.36
N PRO A 525 8.60 23.76 -34.69
CA PRO A 525 8.48 24.21 -36.09
C PRO A 525 9.59 23.60 -36.94
N GLN A 526 9.28 23.30 -38.20
CA GLN A 526 10.29 22.73 -39.09
C GLN A 526 11.43 23.74 -39.33
N ASP A 527 12.66 23.35 -39.04
CA ASP A 527 13.85 24.19 -39.20
C ASP A 527 15.07 23.31 -39.52
N ARG A 528 15.44 23.29 -40.81
CA ARG A 528 16.57 22.47 -41.28
C ARG A 528 17.91 22.93 -40.71
N GLY A 529 18.08 24.24 -40.46
CA GLY A 529 19.33 24.78 -39.92
C GLY A 529 19.54 24.35 -38.48
N ARG A 530 18.50 24.47 -37.64
CA ARG A 530 18.55 23.98 -36.25
C ARG A 530 18.67 22.47 -36.19
N ALA A 531 17.97 21.72 -37.05
CA ALA A 531 18.14 20.27 -37.15
C ALA A 531 19.59 19.88 -37.43
N TRP A 532 20.23 20.55 -38.41
CA TRP A 532 21.64 20.35 -38.76
C TRP A 532 22.56 20.60 -37.57
N SER A 533 22.44 21.76 -36.90
CA SER A 533 23.28 22.09 -35.74
C SER A 533 23.17 21.06 -34.61
N CYS A 534 21.93 20.61 -34.29
CA CYS A 534 21.71 19.59 -33.28
C CYS A 534 22.33 18.24 -33.67
N TYR A 535 22.22 17.83 -34.94
CA TYR A 535 22.82 16.60 -35.43
C TYR A 535 24.35 16.65 -35.44
N VAL A 536 24.96 17.77 -35.83
CA VAL A 536 26.41 17.98 -35.75
C VAL A 536 26.89 17.85 -34.31
N GLU A 537 26.25 18.54 -33.37
CA GLU A 537 26.64 18.49 -31.95
C GLU A 537 26.51 17.07 -31.38
N SER A 538 25.41 16.38 -31.69
CA SER A 538 25.19 14.99 -31.33
C SER A 538 26.24 14.05 -31.92
N ALA A 539 26.58 14.21 -33.21
CA ALA A 539 27.57 13.40 -33.90
C ALA A 539 29.00 13.65 -33.38
N ARG A 540 29.36 14.89 -33.06
CA ARG A 540 30.66 15.22 -32.41
C ARG A 540 30.86 14.49 -31.08
N LEU A 541 29.76 14.21 -30.37
CA LEU A 541 29.75 13.46 -29.12
C LEU A 541 29.69 11.92 -29.32
N GLY A 542 29.71 11.45 -30.57
CA GLY A 542 29.75 10.03 -30.91
C GLY A 542 28.38 9.35 -30.99
N GLU A 543 27.28 10.10 -31.04
CA GLU A 543 25.93 9.56 -31.09
C GLU A 543 25.51 9.22 -32.53
N LEU A 544 25.14 7.95 -32.76
CA LEU A 544 24.84 7.41 -34.09
C LEU A 544 23.61 8.05 -34.73
N ASP A 545 22.53 8.30 -33.97
CA ASP A 545 21.32 8.92 -34.51
C ASP A 545 21.56 10.34 -35.01
N GLY A 546 22.48 11.07 -34.37
CA GLY A 546 22.94 12.37 -34.85
C GLY A 546 23.66 12.27 -36.19
N ALA A 547 24.58 11.31 -36.33
CA ALA A 547 25.27 11.04 -37.59
C ALA A 547 24.31 10.62 -38.71
N LYS A 548 23.36 9.72 -38.42
CA LYS A 548 22.32 9.31 -39.38
C LYS A 548 21.44 10.47 -39.79
N GLY A 549 21.03 11.31 -38.83
CA GLY A 549 20.27 12.53 -39.06
C GLY A 549 20.99 13.50 -40.00
N LEU A 550 22.30 13.70 -39.79
CA LEU A 550 23.14 14.58 -40.61
C LEU A 550 23.15 14.15 -42.09
N VAL A 551 23.40 12.86 -42.35
CA VAL A 551 23.46 12.33 -43.72
C VAL A 551 22.09 12.35 -44.38
N ARG A 552 21.01 11.96 -43.67
CA ARG A 552 19.64 12.03 -44.20
C ARG A 552 19.25 13.47 -44.57
N LEU A 553 19.59 14.43 -43.71
CA LEU A 553 19.28 15.83 -43.97
C LEU A 553 20.05 16.36 -45.19
N TRP A 554 21.33 15.98 -45.36
CA TRP A 554 22.14 16.29 -46.54
C TRP A 554 21.56 15.71 -47.83
N LEU A 555 21.18 14.42 -47.82
CA LEU A 555 20.54 13.75 -48.95
C LEU A 555 19.24 14.44 -49.40
N GLY A 556 18.54 15.11 -48.47
CA GLY A 556 17.34 15.89 -48.72
C GLY A 556 17.55 17.28 -49.32
N GLY A 557 18.78 17.68 -49.71
CA GLY A 557 19.02 18.88 -50.53
C GLY A 557 19.94 19.96 -49.94
N SER A 558 21.06 19.58 -49.29
CA SER A 558 22.07 20.55 -48.81
C SER A 558 23.37 20.47 -49.61
N GLN A 559 24.13 21.58 -49.65
CA GLN A 559 25.50 21.59 -50.19
C GLN A 559 26.45 20.79 -49.27
N SER A 560 27.58 20.37 -49.84
CA SER A 560 28.66 19.65 -49.13
C SER A 560 29.15 20.47 -47.93
N SER A 561 29.30 19.82 -46.77
CA SER A 561 29.83 20.40 -45.54
C SER A 561 30.93 19.51 -44.99
N GLU A 562 32.01 20.12 -44.49
CA GLU A 562 33.10 19.41 -43.79
C GLU A 562 32.59 18.61 -42.58
N GLU A 563 31.46 19.01 -42.00
CA GLU A 563 30.87 18.35 -40.83
C GLU A 563 30.34 16.94 -41.15
N LEU A 564 30.10 16.60 -42.42
CA LEU A 564 29.73 15.24 -42.84
C LEU A 564 30.82 14.21 -42.53
N ALA A 565 32.09 14.63 -42.42
CA ALA A 565 33.20 13.77 -42.02
C ALA A 565 33.00 13.13 -40.63
N LEU A 566 32.18 13.76 -39.77
CA LEU A 566 31.85 13.24 -38.44
C LEU A 566 31.02 11.95 -38.50
N ALA A 567 30.22 11.75 -39.56
CA ALA A 567 29.26 10.66 -39.63
C ALA A 567 29.92 9.32 -40.01
N ALA A 568 30.87 9.34 -40.96
CA ALA A 568 31.48 8.13 -41.50
C ALA A 568 32.03 7.14 -40.46
N PRO A 569 32.86 7.53 -39.47
CA PRO A 569 33.38 6.57 -38.48
C PRO A 569 32.29 5.98 -37.58
N LEU A 570 31.21 6.72 -37.32
CA LEU A 570 30.09 6.24 -36.51
C LEU A 570 29.24 5.22 -37.28
N LEU A 571 28.96 5.50 -38.56
CA LEU A 571 28.24 4.60 -39.45
C LEU A 571 29.03 3.32 -39.73
N GLU A 572 30.35 3.44 -39.94
CA GLU A 572 31.27 2.31 -40.17
C GLU A 572 31.33 1.35 -38.97
N ARG A 573 31.20 1.88 -37.75
CA ARG A 573 31.17 1.05 -36.55
C ARG A 573 29.83 0.31 -36.37
N ALA A 574 28.74 0.91 -36.84
CA ALA A 574 27.40 0.36 -36.67
C ALA A 574 27.06 -0.68 -37.74
N LEU A 575 27.21 -0.32 -39.03
CA LEU A 575 26.90 -1.15 -40.20
C LEU A 575 25.58 -1.94 -40.11
N ASP A 576 24.60 -1.36 -39.41
CA ASP A 576 23.19 -1.72 -39.52
C ASP A 576 22.64 -1.30 -40.89
N ALA A 577 21.42 -1.74 -41.21
CA ALA A 577 20.79 -1.54 -42.52
C ALA A 577 20.90 -0.08 -43.00
N ASP A 578 20.42 0.86 -42.17
CA ASP A 578 20.46 2.29 -42.46
C ASP A 578 21.90 2.83 -42.52
N SER A 579 22.77 2.41 -41.61
CA SER A 579 24.14 2.92 -41.53
C SER A 579 24.97 2.53 -42.74
N ALA A 580 24.81 1.28 -43.21
CA ALA A 580 25.49 0.79 -44.42
C ALA A 580 25.03 1.58 -45.65
N TYR A 581 23.73 1.82 -45.80
CA TYR A 581 23.18 2.64 -46.87
C TYR A 581 23.70 4.08 -46.83
N LEU A 582 23.60 4.74 -45.67
CA LEU A 582 24.02 6.13 -45.51
C LEU A 582 25.53 6.30 -45.72
N LEU A 583 26.34 5.35 -45.27
CA LEU A 583 27.79 5.38 -45.51
C LEU A 583 28.13 5.18 -46.99
N ALA A 584 27.45 4.26 -47.67
CA ALA A 584 27.64 4.08 -49.11
C ALA A 584 27.34 5.37 -49.88
N ARG A 585 26.29 6.11 -49.48
CA ARG A 585 25.96 7.41 -50.07
C ARG A 585 27.04 8.47 -49.85
N LEU A 586 27.68 8.50 -48.68
CA LEU A 586 28.81 9.41 -48.41
C LEU A 586 30.03 9.07 -49.28
N LEU A 587 30.40 7.78 -49.34
CA LEU A 587 31.54 7.29 -50.12
C LEU A 587 31.35 7.47 -51.62
N ARG A 588 30.15 7.25 -52.16
CA ARG A 588 29.89 7.47 -53.59
C ARG A 588 29.98 8.95 -53.98
N ALA A 589 29.50 9.83 -53.11
CA ALA A 589 29.50 11.27 -53.35
C ALA A 589 30.82 11.97 -53.01
N GLY A 590 31.75 11.29 -52.32
CA GLY A 590 32.95 11.94 -51.79
C GLY A 590 32.62 13.04 -50.75
N ALA A 591 31.50 12.89 -50.02
CA ALA A 591 30.99 13.93 -49.13
C ALA A 591 31.51 13.74 -47.70
N GLY A 592 32.45 14.58 -47.27
CA GLY A 592 33.12 14.48 -45.96
C GLY A 592 34.11 13.30 -45.85
N VAL A 593 34.18 12.43 -46.85
CA VAL A 593 35.14 11.33 -46.99
C VAL A 593 35.60 11.21 -48.44
N PRO A 594 36.79 10.67 -48.72
CA PRO A 594 37.23 10.41 -50.09
C PRO A 594 36.25 9.50 -50.83
N ALA A 595 36.05 9.76 -52.11
CA ALA A 595 35.18 8.93 -52.93
C ALA A 595 35.75 7.51 -53.08
N ASP A 596 34.92 6.50 -52.86
CA ASP A 596 35.29 5.08 -52.97
C ASP A 596 34.10 4.27 -53.48
N GLU A 597 34.01 4.14 -54.80
CA GLU A 597 32.88 3.48 -55.46
C GLU A 597 32.84 1.98 -55.18
N ALA A 598 34.00 1.33 -55.11
CA ALA A 598 34.07 -0.10 -54.85
C ALA A 598 33.51 -0.44 -53.46
N ARG A 599 33.90 0.35 -52.45
CA ARG A 599 33.40 0.19 -51.09
C ARG A 599 31.95 0.62 -50.97
N ALA A 600 31.54 1.69 -51.65
CA ALA A 600 30.14 2.11 -51.69
C ALA A 600 29.23 1.00 -52.27
N ALA A 601 29.63 0.36 -53.36
CA ALA A 601 28.90 -0.76 -53.97
C ALA A 601 28.77 -1.95 -53.01
N ALA A 602 29.85 -2.35 -52.34
CA ALA A 602 29.81 -3.43 -51.35
C ALA A 602 28.89 -3.13 -50.16
N LEU A 603 28.87 -1.87 -49.70
CA LEU A 603 27.97 -1.42 -48.63
C LEU A 603 26.50 -1.35 -49.08
N LEU A 604 26.24 -0.99 -50.35
CA LEU A 604 24.89 -1.05 -50.93
C LEU A 604 24.39 -2.49 -51.04
N GLU A 605 25.23 -3.43 -51.48
CA GLU A 605 24.89 -4.85 -51.52
C GLU A 605 24.53 -5.37 -50.13
N ARG A 606 25.33 -5.01 -49.13
CA ARG A 606 25.04 -5.32 -47.73
C ARG A 606 23.72 -4.70 -47.28
N ALA A 607 23.50 -3.41 -47.52
CA ALA A 607 22.28 -2.72 -47.11
C ALA A 607 21.03 -3.34 -47.78
N CYS A 608 21.12 -3.70 -49.05
CA CYS A 608 20.07 -4.43 -49.76
C CYS A 608 19.83 -5.83 -49.15
N GLY A 609 20.89 -6.57 -48.85
CA GLY A 609 20.81 -7.86 -48.15
C GLY A 609 20.19 -7.75 -46.74
N LEU A 610 20.30 -6.58 -46.11
CA LEU A 610 19.66 -6.25 -44.83
C LEU A 610 18.25 -5.66 -44.99
N GLY A 611 17.72 -5.56 -46.22
CA GLY A 611 16.35 -5.17 -46.50
C GLY A 611 16.12 -3.68 -46.78
N VAL A 612 17.16 -2.88 -47.00
CA VAL A 612 17.00 -1.48 -47.42
C VAL A 612 16.55 -1.40 -48.87
N SER A 613 15.29 -1.02 -49.08
CA SER A 613 14.65 -1.02 -50.40
C SER A 613 15.33 -0.09 -51.41
N GLU A 614 15.79 1.06 -50.93
CA GLU A 614 16.49 2.09 -51.68
C GLU A 614 17.84 1.58 -52.18
N ALA A 615 18.56 0.83 -51.35
CA ALA A 615 19.82 0.20 -51.74
C ALA A 615 19.60 -0.84 -52.85
N CYS A 616 18.57 -1.69 -52.71
CA CYS A 616 18.23 -2.68 -53.74
C CYS A 616 17.81 -2.03 -55.07
N ALA A 617 17.02 -0.96 -55.00
CA ALA A 617 16.58 -0.21 -56.18
C ALA A 617 17.78 0.42 -56.90
N GLU A 618 18.71 1.01 -56.16
CA GLU A 618 19.93 1.61 -56.73
C GLU A 618 20.84 0.57 -57.39
N LEU A 619 21.04 -0.61 -56.79
CA LEU A 619 21.81 -1.70 -57.41
C LEU A 619 21.16 -2.21 -58.69
N THR A 620 19.82 -2.32 -58.70
CA THR A 620 19.07 -2.79 -59.86
C THR A 620 19.14 -1.77 -61.01
N ALA A 621 19.04 -0.47 -60.71
CA ALA A 621 19.16 0.61 -61.68
C ALA A 621 20.58 0.71 -62.29
N ASN A 622 21.62 0.45 -61.50
CA ASN A 622 22.99 0.41 -62.01
C ASN A 622 23.24 -0.81 -62.92
N ALA A 623 22.63 -1.96 -62.60
CA ALA A 623 22.73 -3.16 -63.43
C ALA A 623 21.99 -3.05 -64.77
N THR A 624 20.93 -2.24 -64.85
CA THR A 624 20.22 -1.94 -66.10
C THR A 624 20.88 -0.84 -66.92
N ALA A 625 21.61 0.09 -66.31
CA ALA A 625 22.39 1.13 -66.99
C ALA A 625 23.72 0.61 -67.58
N ALA A 626 24.23 -0.52 -67.08
CA ALA A 626 25.47 -1.16 -67.55
C ALA A 626 25.25 -2.23 -68.65
N LYS A 627 24.00 -2.46 -69.07
CA LYS A 627 23.61 -3.27 -70.23
C LYS A 627 23.16 -2.35 -71.36
#